data_AF-A0A7S4NEQ8-F1
#
_entry.id   AF-A0A7S4NEQ8-F1
#
_cell.length_a   1.000
_cell.length_b   1.000
_cell.length_c   1.000
_cell.angle_alpha   90.00
_cell.angle_beta   90.00
_cell.angle_gamma   90.00
#
_symmetry.space_group_name_H-M   'P 1'
#
loop_
_entity.id
_entity.type
_entity.pdbx_description
1 polymer ?
#
loop_
_entity_poly.entity_id
_entity_poly.type
_entity_poly.pdbx_seq_one_letter_code
_entity_poly.pdbx_strand_id
1 'polypeptide(L)'
;SVSPLSSSPLSSSPVSPNCLRLAASPPFSPSFPFPLSSSDRTEKLKNKISQGKPINIVSFDGRGFVGIAAVFLLARIQEILPWFREEVDLWVGSGVGGFCALLLASSFSFSQISSILLSLIESMFLEPLPHSSTLFSPESMCLFCQKLWEDDTFSSLSSFSLVPMGKQDEFGALNVDIYQNFS
;
A
#
# COMPACT_ATOMS: atom_id res chain seq x y z
N SER A 1 15.80 58.41 30.64
CA SER A 1 16.58 57.94 29.47
C SER A 1 16.30 56.47 29.29
N VAL A 2 15.50 56.11 28.28
CA VAL A 2 15.12 54.72 27.98
C VAL A 2 15.86 54.34 26.69
N SER A 3 16.72 53.33 26.77
CA SER A 3 17.45 52.82 25.61
C SER A 3 16.54 51.91 24.77
N PRO A 4 16.59 51.97 23.43
CA PRO A 4 15.77 51.11 22.60
C PRO A 4 16.35 49.68 22.54
N LEU A 5 15.47 48.69 22.67
CA LEU A 5 15.77 47.27 22.48
C LEU A 5 16.07 47.00 21.00
N SER A 6 17.27 46.50 20.71
CA SER A 6 17.66 46.07 19.37
C SER A 6 17.00 44.73 19.03
N SER A 7 16.09 44.73 18.05
CA SER A 7 15.55 43.53 17.45
C SER A 7 16.54 42.96 16.43
N SER A 8 17.22 41.87 16.78
CA SER A 8 18.02 41.09 15.84
C SER A 8 17.09 40.26 14.93
N PRO A 9 17.33 40.18 13.61
CA PRO A 9 16.52 39.37 12.72
C PRO A 9 16.79 37.87 12.95
N LEU A 10 15.71 37.10 13.05
CA LEU A 10 15.74 35.63 13.04
C LEU A 10 16.28 35.17 11.69
N SER A 11 17.52 34.68 11.71
CA SER A 11 18.17 33.96 10.63
C SER A 11 17.36 32.70 10.28
N SER A 12 16.59 32.76 9.20
CA SER A 12 15.97 31.57 8.60
C SER A 12 17.06 30.72 7.93
N SER A 13 17.55 29.72 8.65
CA SER A 13 18.44 28.70 8.09
C SER A 13 17.68 27.97 6.97
N PRO A 14 18.22 27.88 5.74
CA PRO A 14 17.61 27.09 4.69
C PRO A 14 17.61 25.63 5.11
N VAL A 15 16.42 25.03 5.18
CA VAL A 15 16.26 23.59 5.35
C VAL A 15 16.97 22.93 4.17
N SER A 16 18.04 22.20 4.48
CA SER A 16 18.89 21.55 3.49
C SER A 16 18.06 20.53 2.69
N PRO A 17 17.99 20.62 1.35
CA PRO A 17 17.17 19.72 0.52
C PRO A 17 17.75 18.30 0.39
N ASN A 18 18.77 17.95 1.18
CA ASN A 18 19.54 16.71 1.05
C ASN A 18 19.08 15.54 1.95
N CYS A 19 17.87 15.59 2.54
CA CYS A 19 17.39 14.51 3.42
C CYS A 19 16.72 13.32 2.71
N LEU A 20 16.56 13.35 1.38
CA LEU A 20 16.02 12.24 0.60
C LEU A 20 17.01 11.81 -0.49
N ARG A 21 18.24 11.44 -0.10
CA ARG A 21 19.02 10.54 -0.95
C ARG A 21 18.44 9.15 -0.80
N LEU A 22 17.46 8.83 -1.65
CA LEU A 22 17.10 7.45 -2.00
C LEU A 22 18.39 6.74 -2.39
N ALA A 23 18.92 5.95 -1.46
CA ALA A 23 20.06 5.09 -1.72
C ALA A 23 19.68 4.23 -2.93
N ALA A 24 20.52 4.27 -3.97
CA ALA A 24 20.39 3.41 -5.14
C ALA A 24 20.22 1.97 -4.63
N SER A 25 19.01 1.44 -4.81
CA SER A 25 18.64 0.13 -4.30
C SER A 25 19.55 -0.89 -5.01
N PRO A 26 20.24 -1.77 -4.27
CA PRO A 26 21.04 -2.80 -4.92
C PRO A 26 20.14 -3.67 -5.82
N PRO A 27 20.68 -4.31 -6.87
CA PRO A 27 19.92 -5.26 -7.68
C PRO A 27 19.52 -6.44 -6.78
N PHE A 28 18.28 -6.40 -6.30
CA PHE A 28 17.73 -7.38 -5.38
C PHE A 28 17.27 -8.61 -6.17
N SER A 29 17.90 -9.74 -5.93
CA SER A 29 17.39 -11.07 -6.30
C SER A 29 17.08 -11.85 -5.04
N PRO A 30 15.89 -11.67 -4.42
CA PRO A 30 15.52 -12.49 -3.29
C PRO A 30 14.94 -13.81 -3.81
N SER A 31 15.64 -14.91 -3.55
CA SER A 31 15.08 -16.26 -3.69
C SER A 31 14.12 -16.53 -2.52
N PHE A 32 12.92 -15.94 -2.58
CA PHE A 32 11.82 -16.38 -1.72
C PHE A 32 11.27 -17.72 -2.25
N PRO A 33 10.81 -18.62 -1.36
CA PRO A 33 10.07 -19.80 -1.79
C PRO A 33 8.91 -19.34 -2.68
N PHE A 34 8.76 -20.00 -3.83
CA PHE A 34 7.74 -19.67 -4.82
C PHE A 34 6.35 -19.58 -4.16
N PRO A 35 5.52 -18.60 -4.54
CA PRO A 35 4.18 -18.47 -3.98
C PRO A 35 3.39 -19.77 -4.19
N LEU A 36 2.65 -20.18 -3.14
CA LEU A 36 1.71 -21.30 -3.21
C LEU A 36 0.75 -21.10 -4.40
N SER A 37 0.42 -22.19 -5.10
CA SER A 37 -0.54 -22.11 -6.19
C SER A 37 -1.90 -21.60 -5.68
N SER A 38 -2.73 -21.03 -6.57
CA SER A 38 -4.09 -20.59 -6.18
C SER A 38 -4.94 -21.71 -5.60
N SER A 39 -4.78 -22.94 -6.11
CA SER A 39 -5.43 -24.14 -5.58
C SER A 39 -5.00 -24.44 -4.15
N ASP A 40 -3.70 -24.38 -3.84
CA ASP A 40 -3.18 -24.71 -2.51
C ASP A 40 -3.71 -23.73 -1.44
N ARG A 41 -3.88 -22.46 -1.80
CA ARG A 41 -4.39 -21.41 -0.91
C ARG A 41 -5.85 -21.63 -0.55
N THR A 42 -6.67 -21.91 -1.56
CA THR A 42 -8.09 -22.20 -1.38
C THR A 42 -8.28 -23.45 -0.54
N GLU A 43 -7.48 -24.49 -0.78
CA GLU A 43 -7.52 -25.72 0.01
C GLU A 43 -7.08 -25.51 1.46
N LYS A 44 -5.98 -24.75 1.69
CA LYS A 44 -5.54 -24.35 3.05
C LYS A 44 -6.66 -23.65 3.81
N LEU A 45 -7.34 -22.69 3.18
CA LEU A 45 -8.43 -21.95 3.81
C LEU A 45 -9.65 -22.86 4.09
N LYS A 46 -10.08 -23.69 3.13
CA LYS A 46 -11.14 -24.68 3.32
C LYS A 46 -10.84 -25.65 4.46
N ASN A 47 -9.58 -26.09 4.58
CA ASN A 47 -9.12 -26.97 5.64
C ASN A 47 -9.13 -26.28 7.02
N LYS A 48 -8.74 -24.98 7.11
CA LYS A 48 -8.89 -24.22 8.36
C LYS A 48 -10.36 -24.13 8.77
N ILE A 49 -11.25 -23.84 7.83
CA ILE A 49 -12.70 -23.74 8.07
C ILE A 49 -13.28 -25.08 8.55
N SER A 50 -12.97 -26.19 7.86
CA SER A 50 -13.50 -27.52 8.22
C SER A 50 -13.01 -28.02 9.58
N GLN A 51 -11.82 -27.59 10.00
CA GLN A 51 -11.24 -27.90 11.31
C GLN A 51 -11.69 -26.95 12.42
N GLY A 52 -12.53 -25.95 12.13
CA GLY A 52 -12.95 -24.94 13.10
C GLY A 52 -11.81 -24.03 13.59
N LYS A 53 -10.75 -23.89 12.78
CA LYS A 53 -9.62 -23.00 13.10
C LYS A 53 -9.96 -21.53 12.79
N PRO A 54 -9.37 -20.57 13.52
CA PRO A 54 -9.61 -19.16 13.25
C PRO A 54 -9.09 -18.73 11.87
N ILE A 55 -9.84 -17.82 11.24
CA ILE A 55 -9.44 -17.15 10.00
C ILE A 55 -8.88 -15.78 10.36
N ASN A 56 -7.66 -15.51 9.93
CA ASN A 56 -6.93 -14.30 10.25
C ASN A 56 -7.12 -13.29 9.11
N ILE A 57 -7.79 -12.19 9.41
CA ILE A 57 -8.10 -11.14 8.45
C ILE A 57 -7.41 -9.84 8.89
N VAL A 58 -6.70 -9.19 7.97
CA VAL A 58 -6.15 -7.86 8.20
C VAL A 58 -6.87 -6.86 7.31
N SER A 59 -7.44 -5.82 7.92
CA SER A 59 -8.22 -4.80 7.23
C SER A 59 -7.51 -3.44 7.27
N PHE A 60 -7.48 -2.75 6.13
CA PHE A 60 -6.93 -1.40 5.99
C PHE A 60 -8.04 -0.39 5.69
N ASP A 61 -8.10 0.61 6.55
CA ASP A 61 -8.99 1.75 6.38
C ASP A 61 -8.54 2.63 5.20
N GLY A 62 -9.49 3.13 4.41
CA GLY A 62 -9.23 3.94 3.21
C GLY A 62 -8.85 5.40 3.47
N ARG A 63 -8.34 5.74 4.66
CA ARG A 63 -8.06 7.11 5.12
C ARG A 63 -6.79 7.73 4.49
N GLY A 64 -6.61 7.56 3.17
CA GLY A 64 -5.46 8.08 2.44
C GLY A 64 -4.14 7.52 2.95
N PHE A 65 -3.12 8.38 3.09
CA PHE A 65 -1.76 8.01 3.53
C PHE A 65 -1.67 7.43 4.94
N VAL A 66 -2.72 7.60 5.77
CA VAL A 66 -2.78 6.92 7.08
C VAL A 66 -2.77 5.40 6.90
N GLY A 67 -3.36 4.90 5.80
CA GLY A 67 -3.30 3.48 5.43
C GLY A 67 -1.88 3.01 5.09
N ILE A 68 -1.02 3.90 4.59
CA ILE A 68 0.40 3.60 4.32
C ILE A 68 1.18 3.45 5.63
N ALA A 69 0.90 4.28 6.64
CA ALA A 69 1.52 4.14 7.96
C ALA A 69 1.25 2.77 8.60
N ALA A 70 0.06 2.19 8.36
CA ALA A 70 -0.25 0.83 8.82
C ALA A 70 0.67 -0.23 8.20
N VAL A 71 1.08 -0.07 6.93
CA VAL A 71 2.02 -0.98 6.28
C VAL A 71 3.41 -0.92 6.92
N PHE A 72 3.88 0.28 7.28
CA PHE A 72 5.13 0.44 8.02
C PHE A 72 5.07 -0.22 9.40
N LEU A 73 3.94 -0.13 10.09
CA LEU A 73 3.73 -0.83 11.36
C LEU A 73 3.77 -2.36 11.16
N LEU A 74 3.14 -2.87 10.11
CA LEU A 74 3.17 -4.31 9.80
C LEU A 74 4.58 -4.80 9.43
N ALA A 75 5.39 -3.97 8.78
CA ALA A 75 6.80 -4.29 8.54
C ALA A 75 7.55 -4.51 9.86
N ARG A 76 7.32 -3.65 10.87
CA ARG A 76 7.88 -3.81 12.23
C ARG A 76 7.33 -5.03 12.95
N ILE A 77 6.04 -5.34 12.78
CA ILE A 77 5.46 -6.55 13.32
C ILE A 77 6.13 -7.78 12.70
N GLN A 78 6.40 -7.81 11.40
CA GLN A 78 7.11 -8.92 10.77
C GLN A 78 8.56 -9.05 11.26
N GLU A 79 9.25 -7.95 11.56
CA GLU A 79 10.60 -8.01 12.17
C GLU A 79 10.58 -8.77 13.51
N ILE A 80 9.50 -8.62 14.30
CA ILE A 80 9.32 -9.28 15.60
C ILE A 80 8.74 -10.70 15.43
N LEU A 81 7.85 -10.88 14.45
CA LEU A 81 7.10 -12.10 14.16
C LEU A 81 7.26 -12.46 12.67
N PRO A 82 8.36 -13.11 12.26
CA PRO A 82 8.66 -13.38 10.84
C PRO A 82 7.57 -14.16 10.09
N TRP A 83 6.84 -15.03 10.80
CA TRP A 83 5.73 -15.83 10.28
C TRP A 83 4.39 -15.08 10.18
N PHE A 84 4.30 -13.83 10.66
CA PHE A 84 3.05 -13.09 10.73
C PHE A 84 2.30 -13.06 9.39
N ARG A 85 3.03 -12.78 8.30
CA ARG A 85 2.43 -12.67 6.96
C ARG A 85 1.83 -13.98 6.46
N GLU A 86 2.47 -15.11 6.77
CA GLU A 86 2.05 -16.45 6.33
C GLU A 86 0.78 -16.94 7.04
N GLU A 87 0.52 -16.34 8.21
CA GLU A 87 -0.67 -16.58 9.02
C GLU A 87 -1.87 -15.73 8.57
N VAL A 88 -1.68 -14.69 7.76
CA VAL A 88 -2.79 -13.87 7.25
C VAL A 88 -3.46 -14.60 6.09
N ASP A 89 -4.74 -14.92 6.26
CA ASP A 89 -5.52 -15.63 5.26
C ASP A 89 -6.13 -14.65 4.24
N LEU A 90 -6.49 -13.44 4.67
CA LEU A 90 -7.17 -12.44 3.85
C LEU A 90 -6.73 -11.01 4.19
N TRP A 91 -6.33 -10.27 3.15
CA TRP A 91 -6.11 -8.83 3.20
C TRP A 91 -7.33 -8.10 2.68
N VAL A 92 -7.83 -7.12 3.42
CA VAL A 92 -9.01 -6.33 3.04
C VAL A 92 -8.64 -4.86 3.08
N GLY A 93 -9.13 -4.05 2.16
CA GLY A 93 -9.00 -2.61 2.32
C GLY A 93 -9.75 -1.81 1.27
N SER A 94 -10.03 -0.54 1.56
CA SER A 94 -10.70 0.39 0.65
C SER A 94 -9.78 1.55 0.25
N GLY A 95 -9.97 2.13 -0.95
CA GLY A 95 -9.14 3.25 -1.42
C GLY A 95 -7.63 2.93 -1.37
N VAL A 96 -6.85 3.80 -0.70
CA VAL A 96 -5.41 3.56 -0.45
C VAL A 96 -5.17 2.28 0.38
N GLY A 97 -6.07 1.95 1.31
CA GLY A 97 -6.01 0.69 2.06
C GLY A 97 -6.22 -0.54 1.17
N GLY A 98 -7.06 -0.42 0.13
CA GLY A 98 -7.24 -1.48 -0.87
C GLY A 98 -6.00 -1.68 -1.72
N PHE A 99 -5.35 -0.59 -2.11
CA PHE A 99 -4.05 -0.64 -2.77
C PHE A 99 -2.98 -1.33 -1.90
N CYS A 100 -2.88 -0.97 -0.61
CA CYS A 100 -2.01 -1.65 0.35
C CYS A 100 -2.35 -3.15 0.49
N ALA A 101 -3.65 -3.50 0.55
CA ALA A 101 -4.10 -4.89 0.63
C ALA A 101 -3.69 -5.71 -0.60
N LEU A 102 -3.70 -5.12 -1.80
CA LEU A 102 -3.22 -5.78 -3.02
C LEU A 102 -1.71 -5.98 -3.02
N LEU A 103 -0.95 -4.96 -2.61
CA LEU A 103 0.52 -5.07 -2.46
C LEU A 103 0.91 -6.17 -1.47
N LEU A 104 0.24 -6.24 -0.33
CA LEU A 104 0.49 -7.25 0.71
C LEU A 104 0.05 -8.64 0.28
N ALA A 105 -1.03 -8.71 -0.51
CA ALA A 105 -1.43 -9.95 -1.14
C ALA A 105 -0.51 -10.39 -2.27
N SER A 106 0.33 -9.51 -2.82
CA SER A 106 1.30 -9.83 -3.88
C SER A 106 2.54 -10.54 -3.31
N SER A 107 3.52 -10.86 -4.16
CA SER A 107 4.80 -11.46 -3.75
C SER A 107 5.81 -10.44 -3.19
N PHE A 108 5.48 -9.15 -3.15
CA PHE A 108 6.37 -8.10 -2.65
C PHE A 108 6.64 -8.24 -1.16
N SER A 109 7.89 -8.16 -0.72
CA SER A 109 8.27 -8.03 0.69
C SER A 109 7.82 -6.69 1.28
N PHE A 110 7.68 -6.59 2.61
CA PHE A 110 7.35 -5.32 3.28
C PHE A 110 8.31 -4.17 2.95
N SER A 111 9.59 -4.46 2.73
CA SER A 111 10.57 -3.47 2.30
C SER A 111 10.25 -2.92 0.90
N GLN A 112 9.98 -3.82 -0.06
CA GLN A 112 9.56 -3.43 -1.41
C GLN A 112 8.25 -2.63 -1.39
N ILE A 113 7.27 -3.08 -0.62
CA ILE A 113 5.99 -2.38 -0.46
C ILE A 113 6.22 -0.97 0.10
N SER A 114 7.07 -0.83 1.10
CA SER A 114 7.41 0.48 1.68
C SER A 114 8.03 1.41 0.63
N SER A 115 8.97 0.91 -0.19
CA SER A 115 9.56 1.68 -1.29
C SER A 115 8.53 2.08 -2.35
N ILE A 116 7.66 1.16 -2.77
CA ILE A 116 6.57 1.43 -3.72
C ILE A 116 5.65 2.53 -3.19
N LEU A 117 5.25 2.45 -1.91
CA LEU A 117 4.36 3.42 -1.28
C LEU A 117 5.02 4.80 -1.14
N LEU A 118 6.33 4.86 -0.85
CA LEU A 118 7.07 6.13 -0.83
C LEU A 118 7.18 6.76 -2.23
N SER A 119 7.50 5.97 -3.26
CA SER A 119 7.51 6.46 -4.64
C SER A 119 6.13 6.93 -5.09
N LEU A 120 5.07 6.24 -4.65
CA LEU A 120 3.70 6.66 -4.89
C LEU A 120 3.42 8.03 -4.24
N ILE A 121 3.77 8.21 -2.96
CA ILE A 121 3.68 9.49 -2.25
C ILE A 121 4.40 10.60 -3.02
N GLU A 122 5.66 10.37 -3.42
CA GLU A 122 6.46 11.35 -4.15
C GLU A 122 5.80 11.75 -5.48
N SER A 123 5.37 10.76 -6.28
CA SER A 123 4.70 11.01 -7.56
C SER A 123 3.37 11.75 -7.41
N MET A 124 2.67 11.54 -6.29
CA MET A 124 1.36 12.12 -6.02
C MET A 124 1.43 13.56 -5.51
N PHE A 125 2.51 13.97 -4.83
CA PHE A 125 2.59 15.28 -4.18
C PHE A 125 3.59 16.26 -4.79
N LEU A 126 4.56 15.78 -5.59
CA LEU A 126 5.57 16.67 -6.16
C LEU A 126 5.12 17.35 -7.46
N GLU A 127 4.03 16.88 -8.08
CA GLU A 127 3.40 17.53 -9.22
C GLU A 127 2.08 18.20 -8.80
N PRO A 128 2.11 19.49 -8.39
CA PRO A 128 0.89 20.20 -8.07
C PRO A 128 0.01 20.31 -9.32
N LEU A 129 -1.16 19.67 -9.30
CA LEU A 129 -2.14 19.81 -10.38
C LEU A 129 -2.72 21.23 -10.35
N PRO A 130 -2.53 22.04 -11.41
CA PRO A 130 -3.16 23.35 -11.48
C PRO A 130 -4.67 23.14 -11.58
N HIS A 131 -5.39 23.49 -10.51
CA HIS A 131 -6.86 23.62 -10.45
C HIS A 131 -7.71 22.36 -10.29
N SER A 132 -7.16 21.23 -9.82
CA SER A 132 -7.98 20.07 -9.47
C SER A 132 -8.50 20.13 -8.03
N SER A 133 -9.78 19.78 -7.82
CA SER A 133 -10.33 19.47 -6.49
C SER A 133 -9.90 18.09 -5.97
N THR A 134 -9.32 17.26 -6.83
CA THR A 134 -8.69 16.01 -6.43
C THR A 134 -7.24 16.27 -6.05
N LEU A 135 -6.80 15.62 -4.98
CA LEU A 135 -5.40 15.70 -4.55
C LEU A 135 -4.44 15.06 -5.57
N PHE A 136 -4.94 14.23 -6.49
CA PHE A 136 -4.13 13.40 -7.40
C PHE A 136 -4.82 13.21 -8.76
N SER A 137 -4.02 12.96 -9.81
CA SER A 137 -4.50 12.59 -11.14
C SER A 137 -4.85 11.09 -11.15
N PRO A 138 -6.09 10.72 -11.52
CA PRO A 138 -6.46 9.32 -11.73
C PRO A 138 -5.59 8.64 -12.79
N GLU A 139 -5.14 9.37 -13.81
CA GLU A 139 -4.24 8.83 -14.84
C GLU A 139 -2.89 8.40 -14.25
N SER A 140 -2.28 9.21 -13.38
CA SER A 140 -1.00 8.86 -12.75
C SER A 140 -1.10 7.59 -11.91
N MET A 141 -2.19 7.43 -11.14
CA MET A 141 -2.43 6.19 -10.39
C MET A 141 -2.65 5.00 -11.32
N CYS A 142 -3.39 5.17 -12.42
CA CYS A 142 -3.62 4.11 -13.40
C CYS A 142 -2.31 3.65 -14.04
N LEU A 143 -1.49 4.59 -14.51
CA LEU A 143 -0.17 4.31 -15.07
C LEU A 143 0.77 3.65 -14.05
N PHE A 144 0.71 4.09 -12.79
CA PHE A 144 1.48 3.48 -11.71
C PHE A 144 1.07 2.01 -11.50
N CYS A 145 -0.22 1.73 -11.40
CA CYS A 145 -0.75 0.37 -11.28
C CYS A 145 -0.41 -0.48 -12.51
N GLN A 146 -0.56 0.06 -13.72
CA GLN A 146 -0.20 -0.64 -14.96
C GLN A 146 1.28 -1.01 -14.97
N LYS A 147 2.17 -0.09 -14.61
CA LYS A 147 3.60 -0.37 -14.54
C LYS A 147 3.96 -1.36 -13.43
N LEU A 148 3.24 -1.32 -12.32
CA LEU A 148 3.51 -2.19 -11.18
C LEU A 148 3.10 -3.65 -11.43
N TRP A 149 2.00 -3.87 -12.16
CA TRP A 149 1.44 -5.19 -12.46
C TRP A 149 1.47 -5.51 -13.96
N GLU A 150 2.42 -4.93 -14.71
CA GLU A 150 2.47 -4.85 -16.18
C GLU A 150 2.13 -6.18 -16.89
N ASP A 151 2.62 -7.30 -16.36
CA ASP A 151 2.35 -8.67 -16.84
C ASP A 151 1.68 -9.57 -15.77
N ASP A 152 1.45 -9.04 -14.57
CA ASP A 152 0.93 -9.80 -13.44
C ASP A 152 -0.60 -9.82 -13.47
N THR A 153 -1.15 -10.98 -13.81
CA THR A 153 -2.56 -11.26 -13.56
C THR A 153 -2.79 -11.43 -12.07
N PHE A 154 -3.92 -10.96 -11.53
CA PHE A 154 -4.24 -11.14 -10.12
C PHE A 154 -4.12 -12.60 -9.64
N SER A 155 -4.24 -13.59 -10.53
CA SER A 155 -3.94 -15.00 -10.22
C SER A 155 -2.57 -15.24 -9.55
N SER A 156 -1.58 -14.35 -9.72
CA SER A 156 -0.23 -14.47 -9.13
C SER A 156 -0.11 -13.97 -7.68
N LEU A 157 -1.18 -13.42 -7.07
CA LEU A 157 -1.17 -13.02 -5.67
C LEU A 157 -0.77 -14.20 -4.75
N SER A 158 0.00 -13.95 -3.70
CA SER A 158 0.47 -14.92 -2.71
C SER A 158 -0.57 -15.24 -1.61
N SER A 159 -1.57 -14.39 -1.44
CA SER A 159 -2.68 -14.55 -0.47
C SER A 159 -3.97 -13.93 -1.02
N PHE A 160 -5.11 -14.13 -0.33
CA PHE A 160 -6.36 -13.54 -0.77
C PHE A 160 -6.39 -12.04 -0.48
N SER A 161 -6.99 -11.29 -1.41
CA SER A 161 -7.25 -9.86 -1.25
C SER A 161 -8.70 -9.55 -1.57
N LEU A 162 -9.30 -8.65 -0.80
CA LEU A 162 -10.64 -8.12 -1.00
C LEU A 162 -10.57 -6.60 -1.10
N VAL A 163 -10.88 -6.07 -2.28
CA VAL A 163 -10.90 -4.62 -2.51
C VAL A 163 -12.29 -4.23 -3.00
N PRO A 164 -13.10 -3.55 -2.18
CA PRO A 164 -14.35 -2.99 -2.64
C PRO A 164 -14.03 -1.81 -3.58
N MET A 165 -14.60 -1.85 -4.77
CA MET A 165 -14.54 -0.74 -5.72
C MET A 165 -15.92 -0.12 -5.85
N GLY A 166 -15.96 1.20 -5.68
CA GLY A 166 -17.16 1.97 -5.99
C GLY A 166 -17.27 2.15 -7.49
N LYS A 167 -18.35 1.66 -8.09
CA LYS A 167 -18.75 1.96 -9.45
C LYS A 167 -19.92 2.94 -9.39
N GLN A 168 -19.70 4.16 -9.86
CA GLN A 168 -20.84 5.03 -10.15
C GLN A 168 -21.51 4.52 -11.42
N ASP A 169 -22.81 4.25 -11.34
CA ASP A 169 -23.60 4.03 -12.54
C ASP A 169 -23.89 5.34 -13.29
N GLU A 170 -24.55 5.24 -14.44
CA GLU A 170 -24.94 6.38 -15.26
C GLU A 170 -25.88 7.38 -14.55
N PHE A 171 -26.47 6.98 -13.42
CA PHE A 171 -27.34 7.81 -12.58
C PHE A 171 -26.63 8.36 -11.34
N GLY A 172 -25.33 8.10 -11.18
CA GLY A 172 -24.52 8.54 -10.06
C GLY A 172 -24.76 7.75 -8.77
N ALA A 173 -25.49 6.63 -8.79
CA ALA A 173 -25.60 5.75 -7.65
C ALA A 173 -24.30 4.96 -7.47
N LEU A 174 -23.82 4.88 -6.23
CA LEU A 174 -22.62 4.15 -5.88
C LEU A 174 -22.95 2.67 -5.71
N ASN A 175 -22.62 1.86 -6.72
CA ASN A 175 -22.64 0.41 -6.62
C ASN A 175 -21.29 -0.06 -6.06
N VAL A 176 -21.31 -0.95 -5.07
CA VAL A 176 -20.08 -1.52 -4.51
C VAL A 176 -19.84 -2.86 -5.20
N ASP A 177 -18.90 -2.87 -6.13
CA ASP A 177 -18.39 -4.09 -6.72
C ASP A 177 -17.31 -4.65 -5.80
N ILE A 178 -17.47 -5.91 -5.39
CA ILE A 178 -16.47 -6.60 -4.59
C ILE A 178 -15.54 -7.32 -5.57
N TYR A 179 -14.34 -6.79 -5.77
CA TYR A 179 -13.32 -7.51 -6.52
C TYR A 179 -12.76 -8.63 -5.65
N GLN A 180 -12.99 -9.86 -6.11
CA GLN A 180 -12.54 -11.08 -5.47
C GLN A 180 -11.62 -11.83 -6.42
N ASN A 181 -10.49 -12.30 -5.91
CA ASN A 181 -9.55 -13.14 -6.65
C ASN A 181 -9.64 -14.59 -6.17
N PHE A 182 -10.84 -15.17 -6.24
CA PHE A 182 -11.06 -16.60 -6.05
C PHE A 182 -11.16 -17.24 -7.43
N SER A 183 -10.03 -17.74 -7.95
CA SER A 183 -10.00 -18.64 -9.10
C SER A 183 -10.30 -20.07 -8.66
#